data_AF-A0A100YXF0-F1
#
_entry.id   AF-A0A100YXF0-F1
#
_cell.length_a   1.000
_cell.length_b   1.000
_cell.length_c   1.000
_cell.angle_alpha   90.00
_cell.angle_beta   90.00
_cell.angle_gamma   90.00
#
_symmetry.space_group_name_H-M   'P 1'
#
loop_
_entity.id
_entity.type
_entity.pdbx_description
1 polymer ?
#
loop_
_entity_poly.entity_id
_entity_poly.type
_entity_poly.pdbx_seq_one_letter_code
_entity_poly.pdbx_strand_id
1 'polypeptide(L)'
;MPSEAILVEDKSTNTQENLKHCARLLAEKDGGNAGRILVVTDDYHVFRALLITRELGIPADGVGAHVRLYFSLNALVREWVAYVSLRRNFYTKLTIALLVVYLVASGFNAALA
;
A
#
# COMPACT_ATOMS: atom_id res chain seq x y z
N MET A 1 -26.62 6.33 -18.37
CA MET A 1 -25.81 7.48 -17.93
C MET A 1 -25.77 8.48 -19.06
N PRO A 2 -26.08 9.77 -18.85
CA PRO A 2 -25.93 10.82 -19.86
C PRO A 2 -24.46 11.00 -20.26
N SER A 3 -24.18 11.31 -21.53
CA SER A 3 -22.81 11.44 -22.04
C SER A 3 -22.06 12.63 -21.42
N GLU A 4 -22.77 13.69 -21.07
CA GLU A 4 -22.24 14.92 -20.48
C GLU A 4 -21.78 14.72 -19.02
N ALA A 5 -22.25 13.64 -18.38
CA ALA A 5 -21.87 13.25 -17.04
C ALA A 5 -20.58 12.40 -17.02
N ILE A 6 -20.09 11.95 -18.18
CA ILE A 6 -18.92 11.07 -18.29
C ILE A 6 -17.73 11.90 -18.77
N LEU A 7 -16.68 11.93 -17.96
CA LEU A 7 -15.36 12.39 -18.37
C LEU A 7 -14.47 11.16 -18.52
N VAL A 8 -13.77 11.07 -19.65
CA VAL A 8 -12.86 9.95 -19.93
C VAL A 8 -11.42 10.42 -19.78
N GLU A 9 -10.64 9.67 -19.01
CA GLU A 9 -9.20 9.83 -18.89
C GLU A 9 -8.53 8.60 -19.50
N ASP A 10 -7.72 8.79 -20.54
CA ASP A 10 -7.17 7.72 -21.40
C ASP A 10 -5.64 7.76 -21.56
N LYS A 11 -4.93 8.58 -20.78
CA LYS A 11 -3.49 8.84 -20.92
C LYS A 11 -2.64 8.17 -19.85
N SER A 12 -3.25 7.71 -18.77
CA SER A 12 -2.51 7.19 -17.62
C SER A 12 -2.02 5.77 -17.81
N THR A 13 -0.78 5.52 -17.40
CA THR A 13 -0.15 4.20 -17.43
C THR A 13 -0.16 3.50 -16.06
N ASN A 14 -0.46 4.26 -15.01
CA ASN A 14 -0.48 3.78 -13.63
C ASN A 14 -1.54 4.52 -12.79
N THR A 15 -1.86 3.98 -11.61
CA THR A 15 -2.89 4.52 -10.70
C THR A 15 -2.61 5.96 -10.26
N GLN A 16 -1.35 6.35 -10.09
CA GLN A 16 -0.99 7.69 -9.64
C GLN A 16 -1.22 8.74 -10.74
N GLU A 17 -0.79 8.44 -11.96
CA GLU A 17 -1.13 9.24 -13.13
C GLU A 17 -2.64 9.36 -13.30
N ASN A 18 -3.36 8.24 -13.17
CA ASN A 18 -4.81 8.22 -13.31
C ASN A 18 -5.51 9.14 -12.31
N LEU A 19 -5.18 9.02 -11.02
CA LEU A 19 -5.75 9.89 -9.99
C LEU A 19 -5.40 11.37 -10.21
N LYS A 20 -4.16 11.66 -10.61
CA LYS A 20 -3.71 13.04 -10.89
C LYS A 20 -4.43 13.64 -12.10
N HIS A 21 -4.54 12.90 -13.20
CA HIS A 21 -5.19 13.35 -14.41
C HIS A 21 -6.70 13.48 -14.21
N CYS A 22 -7.35 12.53 -13.54
CA CYS A 22 -8.76 12.63 -13.16
C CYS A 22 -9.04 13.85 -12.28
N ALA A 23 -8.22 14.10 -11.25
CA ALA A 23 -8.39 15.28 -10.40
C ALA A 23 -8.24 16.59 -11.19
N ARG A 24 -7.32 16.63 -12.15
CA ARG A 24 -7.17 17.78 -13.05
C ARG A 24 -8.38 17.96 -13.95
N LEU A 25 -8.88 16.90 -14.58
CA LEU A 25 -10.08 16.94 -15.43
C LEU A 25 -11.32 17.41 -14.65
N LEU A 26 -11.47 16.95 -13.40
CA LEU A 26 -12.54 17.40 -12.52
C LEU A 26 -12.40 18.88 -12.15
N ALA A 27 -11.18 19.33 -11.81
CA ALA A 27 -10.94 20.74 -11.52
C ALA A 27 -11.18 21.64 -12.74
N GLU A 28 -10.85 21.20 -13.95
CA GLU A 28 -11.11 21.93 -15.19
C GLU A 28 -12.61 22.02 -15.50
N LYS A 29 -13.39 20.98 -15.20
CA LYS A 29 -14.85 20.98 -15.38
C LYS A 29 -15.58 21.84 -14.34
N ASP A 30 -15.19 21.75 -13.07
CA ASP A 30 -15.92 22.36 -11.94
C ASP A 30 -15.28 23.67 -11.43
N GLY A 31 -14.46 24.33 -12.24
CA GLY A 31 -13.90 25.66 -11.91
C GLY A 31 -12.97 25.65 -10.69
N GLY A 32 -12.24 24.56 -10.47
CA GLY A 32 -11.29 24.40 -9.37
C GLY A 32 -11.89 23.78 -8.10
N ASN A 33 -13.18 23.46 -8.06
CA ASN A 33 -13.80 22.80 -6.92
C ASN A 33 -14.33 21.40 -7.29
N ALA A 34 -13.46 20.40 -7.24
CA ALA A 34 -13.81 19.01 -7.57
C ALA A 34 -14.73 18.32 -6.53
N GLY A 35 -15.14 19.03 -5.47
CA GLY A 35 -16.05 18.51 -4.45
C GLY A 35 -15.50 17.29 -3.69
N ARG A 36 -16.41 16.41 -3.23
CA ARG A 36 -16.04 15.12 -2.63
C ARG A 36 -15.89 14.08 -3.74
N ILE A 37 -14.68 13.56 -3.90
CA ILE A 37 -14.37 12.53 -4.89
C ILE A 37 -14.60 11.15 -4.29
N LEU A 38 -15.22 10.24 -5.05
CA LEU A 38 -15.34 8.83 -4.70
C LEU A 38 -14.52 7.99 -5.67
N VAL A 39 -13.49 7.32 -5.17
CA VAL A 39 -12.67 6.39 -5.96
C VAL A 39 -13.28 4.99 -5.86
N VAL A 40 -13.74 4.46 -6.99
CA VAL A 40 -14.29 3.11 -7.08
C VAL A 40 -13.30 2.22 -7.81
N THR A 41 -12.85 1.14 -7.16
CA THR A 41 -11.93 0.15 -7.73
C THR A 41 -12.09 -1.18 -6.98
N ASP A 42 -11.28 -2.19 -7.27
CA ASP A 42 -11.33 -3.48 -6.58
C ASP A 42 -10.93 -3.35 -5.09
N ASP A 43 -11.47 -4.21 -4.22
CA ASP A 43 -11.21 -4.21 -2.76
C ASP A 43 -9.72 -4.11 -2.37
N TYR A 44 -8.84 -4.75 -3.15
CA TYR A 44 -7.40 -4.76 -2.88
C TYR A 44 -6.65 -3.51 -3.38
N HIS A 45 -7.24 -2.77 -4.32
CA HIS A 45 -6.68 -1.54 -4.87
C HIS A 45 -7.17 -0.29 -4.16
N VAL A 46 -8.33 -0.34 -3.50
CA VAL A 46 -8.89 0.81 -2.77
C VAL A 46 -7.91 1.40 -1.78
N PHE A 47 -7.23 0.55 -0.99
CA PHE A 47 -6.27 1.05 0.01
C PHE A 47 -5.13 1.84 -0.65
N ARG A 48 -4.52 1.28 -1.70
CA ARG A 48 -3.45 1.95 -2.45
C ARG A 48 -3.94 3.23 -3.12
N ALA A 49 -5.13 3.21 -3.72
CA ALA A 49 -5.70 4.37 -4.37
C ALA A 49 -5.93 5.51 -3.36
N LEU A 50 -6.49 5.21 -2.18
CA LEU A 50 -6.69 6.19 -1.12
C LEU A 50 -5.38 6.77 -0.58
N LEU A 51 -4.34 5.93 -0.43
CA LEU A 51 -3.02 6.43 -0.02
C LEU A 51 -2.46 7.44 -1.04
N ILE A 52 -2.54 7.11 -2.33
CA ILE A 52 -2.09 8.00 -3.41
C ILE A 52 -2.90 9.30 -3.42
N THR A 53 -4.23 9.24 -3.22
CA THR A 53 -5.03 10.49 -3.15
C THR A 53 -4.59 11.39 -1.99
N ARG A 54 -4.22 10.82 -0.84
CA ARG A 54 -3.66 11.59 0.28
C ARG A 54 -2.32 12.22 -0.03
N GLU A 55 -1.42 11.50 -0.69
CA GLU A 55 -0.12 12.05 -1.13
C GLU A 55 -0.28 13.20 -2.15
N LEU A 56 -1.30 13.11 -3.01
CA LEU A 56 -1.64 14.14 -3.99
C LEU A 56 -2.44 15.31 -3.40
N GLY A 57 -2.84 15.25 -2.12
CA GLY A 57 -3.68 16.27 -1.48
C GLY A 57 -5.12 16.29 -2.00
N ILE A 58 -5.59 15.19 -2.60
CA ILE A 58 -6.94 15.07 -3.18
C ILE A 58 -7.89 14.53 -2.10
N PRO A 59 -8.94 15.26 -1.71
CA PRO A 59 -9.93 14.77 -0.75
C PRO A 59 -10.83 13.73 -1.43
N ALA A 60 -10.61 12.45 -1.12
CA ALA A 60 -11.36 11.34 -1.70
C ALA A 60 -11.74 10.27 -0.68
N ASP A 61 -12.94 9.72 -0.85
CA ASP A 61 -13.41 8.49 -0.23
C ASP A 61 -13.25 7.32 -1.21
N GLY A 62 -13.26 6.08 -0.72
CA GLY A 62 -12.96 4.89 -1.52
C GLY A 62 -13.99 3.80 -1.33
N VAL A 63 -14.45 3.20 -2.43
CA VAL A 63 -15.37 2.05 -2.43
C VAL A 63 -14.76 0.91 -3.22
N GLY A 64 -14.71 -0.25 -2.55
CA GLY A 64 -14.24 -1.48 -3.13
C GLY A 64 -15.36 -2.22 -3.84
N ALA A 65 -15.15 -2.58 -5.10
CA ALA A 65 -15.90 -3.62 -5.75
C ALA A 65 -15.38 -4.96 -5.22
N HIS A 66 -16.30 -5.83 -4.80
CA HIS A 66 -15.91 -7.06 -4.13
C HIS A 66 -15.07 -7.95 -5.06
N VAL A 67 -13.80 -8.11 -4.72
CA VAL A 67 -12.86 -9.01 -5.39
C VAL A 67 -12.33 -10.00 -4.38
N ARG A 68 -12.12 -11.24 -4.81
CA ARG A 68 -11.78 -12.34 -3.90
C ARG A 68 -10.48 -12.01 -3.10
N LEU A 69 -10.62 -11.97 -1.78
CA LEU A 69 -9.61 -11.58 -0.77
C LEU A 69 -8.24 -12.28 -0.91
N TYR A 70 -8.17 -13.45 -1.56
CA TYR A 70 -6.94 -14.24 -1.68
C TYR A 70 -5.87 -13.59 -2.56
N PHE A 71 -6.20 -12.62 -3.43
CA PHE A 71 -5.21 -11.93 -4.27
C PHE A 71 -4.45 -10.82 -3.51
N SER A 72 -5.17 -10.08 -2.64
CA SER A 72 -4.66 -9.01 -1.77
C SER A 72 -3.69 -9.53 -0.71
N LEU A 73 -4.01 -10.70 -0.15
CA LEU A 73 -3.18 -11.35 0.87
C LEU A 73 -1.81 -11.76 0.31
N ASN A 74 -1.74 -12.27 -0.92
CA ASN A 74 -0.47 -12.65 -1.54
C ASN A 74 0.45 -11.45 -1.78
N ALA A 75 -0.10 -10.30 -2.17
CA ALA A 75 0.68 -9.07 -2.34
C ALA A 75 1.20 -8.53 -1.00
N LEU A 76 0.36 -8.53 0.04
CA LEU A 76 0.74 -8.13 1.39
C LEU A 76 1.86 -9.02 1.96
N VAL A 77 1.74 -10.35 1.79
CA VAL A 77 2.78 -11.30 2.20
C VAL A 77 4.09 -11.03 1.47
N ARG A 78 4.04 -10.73 0.17
CA ARG A 78 5.24 -10.40 -0.62
C ARG A 78 5.92 -9.11 -0.16
N GLU A 79 5.15 -8.06 0.17
CA GLU A 79 5.71 -6.81 0.72
C GLU A 79 6.29 -7.00 2.12
N TRP A 80 5.67 -7.86 2.94
CA TRP A 80 6.20 -8.22 4.25
C TRP A 80 7.54 -8.97 4.13
N VAL A 81 7.64 -9.93 3.20
CA VAL A 81 8.90 -10.65 2.90
C VAL A 81 9.97 -9.70 2.37
N ALA A 82 9.61 -8.73 1.53
CA ALA A 82 10.52 -7.71 1.03
C ALA A 82 11.02 -6.77 2.15
N TYR A 83 10.16 -6.37 3.08
CA TYR A 83 10.55 -5.56 4.24
C TYR A 83 11.53 -6.32 5.16
N VAL A 84 11.26 -7.61 5.42
CA VAL A 84 12.14 -8.47 6.22
C VAL A 84 13.49 -8.66 5.54
N SER A 85 13.52 -8.85 4.22
CA SER A 85 14.76 -9.00 3.46
C SER A 85 15.59 -7.71 3.42
N LEU A 86 14.96 -6.53 3.39
CA LEU A 86 15.65 -5.24 3.47
C LEU A 86 16.39 -5.04 4.80
N ARG A 87 15.81 -5.55 5.88
CA ARG A 87 16.38 -5.55 7.24
C ARG A 87 17.18 -6.81 7.55
N ARG A 88 17.47 -7.66 6.55
CA ARG A 88 18.16 -8.95 6.72
C ARG A 88 19.43 -8.83 7.54
N ASN A 89 20.25 -7.80 7.32
CA ASN A 89 21.49 -7.61 8.09
C ASN A 89 21.26 -7.35 9.58
N PHE A 90 20.17 -6.64 9.93
CA PHE A 90 19.79 -6.43 11.33
C PHE A 90 19.31 -7.73 11.96
N TYR A 91 18.42 -8.46 11.29
CA TYR A 91 17.90 -9.74 11.79
C TYR A 91 18.99 -10.80 11.90
N THR A 92 19.91 -10.91 10.93
CA THR A 92 21.06 -11.83 11.02
C THR A 92 21.94 -11.51 12.23
N LYS A 93 22.26 -10.23 12.46
CA LYS A 93 23.05 -9.82 13.64
C LYS A 93 22.33 -10.12 14.95
N LEU A 94 21.03 -9.86 15.02
CA LEU A 94 20.20 -10.17 16.18
C LEU A 94 20.19 -11.67 16.49
N THR A 95 20.00 -12.52 15.47
CA THR A 95 19.99 -13.98 15.63
C THR A 95 21.35 -14.52 16.11
N ILE A 96 22.46 -14.01 15.57
CA ILE A 96 23.80 -14.38 16.05
C ILE A 96 23.99 -13.98 17.50
N ALA A 97 23.59 -12.76 17.89
CA ALA A 97 23.71 -12.29 19.26
C ALA A 97 22.91 -13.17 20.23
N LEU A 98 21.67 -13.53 19.88
CA LEU A 98 20.84 -14.42 20.69
C LEU A 98 21.42 -15.84 20.80
N LEU A 99 21.98 -16.38 19.71
CA LEU A 99 22.67 -17.68 19.72
C LEU A 99 23.90 -17.67 20.64
N VAL A 100 24.70 -16.60 20.60
CA VAL A 100 25.85 -16.45 21.49
C VAL A 100 25.41 -16.39 22.95
N VAL A 101 24.38 -15.59 23.26
CA VAL A 101 23.83 -15.50 24.62
C VAL A 101 23.32 -16.87 25.09
N TYR A 102 22.60 -17.59 24.23
CA TYR A 102 22.10 -18.93 24.54
C TYR A 102 23.24 -19.92 24.82
N LEU A 103 24.27 -19.95 23.97
CA LEU A 103 25.41 -20.87 24.13
C LEU A 103 26.21 -20.56 25.40
N VAL A 104 26.41 -19.28 25.72
CA VAL A 104 27.07 -18.85 26.95
C VAL A 104 26.25 -19.26 28.17
N ALA A 105 24.93 -19.01 28.15
CA ALA A 105 24.03 -19.41 29.24
C ALA A 105 23.98 -20.94 29.41
N SER A 106 23.94 -21.71 28.32
CA SER A 106 23.97 -23.18 28.38
C SER A 106 25.30 -23.72 28.88
N GLY A 107 26.42 -23.11 28.48
CA GLY A 107 27.75 -23.48 28.97
C GLY A 107 27.93 -23.17 30.45
N PHE A 108 27.37 -22.05 30.92
CA PHE A 108 27.36 -21.70 32.35
C PHE A 108 26.52 -22.69 33.17
N ASN A 109 25.33 -23.06 32.69
CA ASN A 109 24.50 -24.07 33.34
C ASN A 109 25.18 -25.45 33.37
N ALA A 110 25.87 -25.84 32.31
CA ALA A 110 26.63 -27.09 32.26
C ALA A 110 27.86 -27.10 33.17
N ALA A 111 28.44 -25.94 33.47
CA ALA A 111 29.57 -25.80 34.41
C ALA A 111 29.15 -25.73 35.89
N LEU A 112 27.87 -25.41 36.15
CA LEU A 112 27.28 -25.35 37.49
C LEU A 112 26.60 -26.65 37.93
N ALA A 113 26.41 -27.61 37.00
CA ALA A 113 25.87 -28.94 37.23
C ALA A 113 27.00 -29.97 37.43
#